data_AF-A0A428HLH5-F1
#
_entry.id   AF-A0A428HLH5-F1
#
_cell.length_a   1.000
_cell.length_b   1.000
_cell.length_c   1.000
_cell.angle_alpha   90.00
_cell.angle_beta   90.00
_cell.angle_gamma   90.00
#
_symmetry.space_group_name_H-M   'P 1'
#
loop_
_entity.id
_entity.type
_entity.pdbx_description
1 polymer ?
#
loop_
_entity_poly.entity_id
_entity_poly.type
_entity_poly.pdbx_seq_one_letter_code
_entity_poly.pdbx_strand_id
1 'polypeptide(L)'
;MTTKTYFMRSFNLILYLLLVTPICCLFGWLFNFVSVQLSTATLINLETVKPITDKISSASYVSAIVCLLLVLFLAGIEIFQRFKNDSLWNYIQSIYHTFLLRHFLFQRERVQKVSNLEHQTVTTINPIYDGFNRAVRKCVVDVQSDTVAVFLKVPRDQQGQKILKDIEAQLKEEIASQHAGYYFSSPVRVRNQLWFIGQKR
;
A
#
# COMPACT_ATOMS: atom_id res chain seq x y z
N MET A 1 14.96 20.48 6.68
CA MET A 1 14.66 19.15 7.27
C MET A 1 13.49 18.57 6.49
N THR A 2 13.66 17.45 5.77
CA THR A 2 12.59 16.89 4.94
C THR A 2 11.57 16.17 5.82
N THR A 3 10.36 16.72 5.92
CA THR A 3 9.25 16.12 6.68
C THR A 3 8.18 15.60 5.74
N LYS A 4 7.64 14.43 6.04
CA LYS A 4 6.48 13.89 5.31
C LYS A 4 5.31 14.85 5.35
N THR A 5 4.72 15.10 4.18
CA THR A 5 3.45 15.78 3.99
C THR A 5 2.30 14.95 4.55
N TYR A 6 1.11 15.54 4.66
CA TYR A 6 -0.08 14.82 5.14
C TYR A 6 -0.39 13.63 4.22
N PHE A 7 -0.42 13.83 2.90
CA PHE A 7 -0.51 12.78 1.87
C PHE A 7 0.40 11.59 2.15
N MET A 8 1.70 11.82 2.33
CA MET A 8 2.67 10.74 2.55
C MET A 8 2.44 9.95 3.85
N ARG A 9 1.82 10.56 4.85
CA ARG A 9 1.50 9.91 6.13
C ARG A 9 0.22 9.10 6.03
N SER A 10 -0.81 9.62 5.37
CA SER A 10 -2.13 9.01 5.28
C SER A 10 -2.25 7.98 4.16
N PHE A 11 -1.51 8.12 3.05
CA PHE A 11 -1.66 7.31 1.84
C PHE A 11 -1.68 5.78 2.09
N ASN A 12 -0.69 5.26 2.82
CA ASN A 12 -0.60 3.82 3.09
C ASN A 12 -1.74 3.31 3.99
N LEU A 13 -2.20 4.15 4.91
CA LEU A 13 -3.32 3.82 5.79
C LEU A 13 -4.62 3.79 4.98
N ILE A 14 -4.87 4.81 4.15
CA ILE A 14 -6.02 4.86 3.24
C ILE A 14 -6.03 3.63 2.33
N LEU A 15 -4.88 3.30 1.72
CA LEU A 15 -4.76 2.11 0.86
C LEU A 15 -5.07 0.82 1.62
N TYR A 16 -4.56 0.66 2.84
CA TYR A 16 -4.83 -0.53 3.67
C TYR A 16 -6.32 -0.64 4.03
N LEU A 17 -6.94 0.47 4.45
CA LEU A 17 -8.37 0.50 4.76
C LEU A 17 -9.22 0.13 3.54
N LEU A 18 -8.90 0.69 2.36
CA LEU A 18 -9.58 0.36 1.11
C LEU A 18 -9.44 -1.13 0.71
N LEU A 19 -8.31 -1.77 1.03
CA LEU A 19 -8.11 -3.19 0.78
C LEU A 19 -8.86 -4.08 1.78
N VAL A 20 -8.98 -3.65 3.04
CA VAL A 20 -9.67 -4.41 4.10
C VAL A 20 -11.19 -4.32 3.97
N THR A 21 -11.75 -3.17 3.57
CA THR A 21 -13.20 -2.99 3.40
C THR A 21 -13.88 -4.11 2.59
N PRO A 22 -13.48 -4.43 1.34
CA PRO A 22 -14.14 -5.48 0.56
C PRO A 22 -13.96 -6.87 1.19
N ILE A 23 -12.86 -7.12 1.90
CA ILE A 23 -12.65 -8.37 2.63
C ILE A 23 -13.68 -8.49 3.75
N CYS A 24 -13.89 -7.43 4.54
CA CYS A 24 -14.92 -7.40 5.58
C CYS A 24 -16.33 -7.57 4.99
N CYS A 25 -16.64 -6.94 3.86
CA CYS A 25 -17.93 -7.13 3.17
C CYS A 25 -18.13 -8.58 2.72
N LEU A 26 -17.10 -9.21 2.16
CA LEU A 26 -17.14 -10.61 1.72
C LEU A 26 -17.33 -11.56 2.91
N PHE A 27 -16.61 -11.35 4.01
CA PHE A 27 -16.83 -12.12 5.25
C PHE A 27 -18.25 -11.92 5.79
N GLY A 28 -18.75 -10.68 5.87
CA GLY A 28 -20.12 -10.41 6.29
C GLY A 28 -21.13 -11.17 5.45
N TRP A 29 -20.96 -11.15 4.13
CA TRP A 29 -21.83 -11.89 3.21
C TRP A 29 -21.74 -13.42 3.39
N LEU A 30 -20.55 -13.99 3.50
CA LEU A 30 -20.35 -15.43 3.71
C LEU A 30 -21.00 -15.92 5.01
N PHE A 31 -20.80 -15.19 6.11
CA PHE A 31 -21.41 -15.57 7.39
C PHE A 31 -22.94 -15.38 7.35
N ASN A 32 -23.45 -14.32 6.72
CA ASN A 32 -24.89 -14.19 6.51
C ASN A 32 -25.46 -15.38 5.72
N PHE A 33 -24.80 -15.76 4.62
CA PHE A 33 -25.19 -16.92 3.81
C PHE A 33 -25.25 -18.20 4.65
N VAL A 34 -24.21 -18.48 5.45
CA VAL A 34 -24.18 -19.63 6.36
C VAL A 34 -25.34 -19.57 7.36
N SER A 35 -25.66 -18.39 7.91
CA SER A 35 -26.77 -18.21 8.86
C SER A 35 -28.13 -18.55 8.23
N VAL A 36 -28.35 -18.12 6.99
CA VAL A 36 -29.56 -18.46 6.23
C VAL A 36 -29.66 -19.98 5.99
N GLN A 37 -28.57 -20.63 5.60
CA GLN A 37 -28.55 -22.09 5.41
C GLN A 37 -28.82 -22.84 6.72
N LEU A 38 -28.23 -22.38 7.83
CA LEU A 38 -28.49 -22.92 9.17
C LEU A 38 -29.97 -22.83 9.57
N SER A 39 -30.67 -21.76 9.18
CA SER A 39 -32.10 -21.62 9.47
C SER A 39 -33.00 -22.57 8.66
N THR A 40 -32.49 -23.09 7.54
CA THR A 40 -33.24 -24.00 6.64
C THR A 40 -32.90 -25.47 6.92
N ALA A 41 -31.75 -25.75 7.52
CA ALA A 41 -31.31 -27.10 7.83
C ALA A 41 -32.04 -27.66 9.06
N THR A 42 -32.97 -28.60 8.83
CA THR A 42 -33.75 -29.28 9.89
C THR A 42 -33.05 -30.51 10.50
N LEU A 43 -31.91 -30.92 9.93
CA LEU A 43 -31.29 -32.23 10.21
C LEU A 43 -30.36 -32.24 11.44
N ILE A 44 -29.91 -31.08 11.92
CA ILE A 44 -28.94 -30.95 13.01
C ILE A 44 -29.34 -29.77 13.90
N ASN A 45 -29.44 -29.97 15.21
CA ASN A 45 -29.80 -28.91 16.16
C ASN A 45 -28.63 -27.92 16.33
N LEU A 46 -28.59 -26.90 15.46
CA LEU A 46 -27.56 -25.85 15.42
C LEU A 46 -28.05 -24.49 15.97
N GLU A 47 -29.06 -24.51 16.85
CA GLU A 47 -29.67 -23.29 17.42
C GLU A 47 -28.63 -22.36 18.09
N THR A 48 -27.53 -22.92 18.60
CA THR A 48 -26.44 -22.15 19.21
C THR A 48 -25.49 -21.49 18.20
N VAL A 49 -25.38 -22.03 16.98
CA VAL A 49 -24.41 -21.59 15.95
C VAL A 49 -24.95 -20.44 15.10
N LYS A 50 -26.27 -20.42 14.87
CA LYS A 50 -26.92 -19.32 14.13
C LYS A 50 -26.65 -17.93 14.74
N PRO A 51 -26.93 -17.66 16.03
CA PRO A 51 -26.72 -16.33 16.60
C PRO A 51 -25.23 -15.91 16.61
N ILE A 52 -24.31 -16.86 16.65
CA ILE A 52 -22.87 -16.58 16.53
C ILE A 52 -22.55 -16.09 15.11
N THR A 53 -23.02 -16.82 14.11
CA THR A 53 -22.84 -16.50 12.70
C THR A 53 -23.45 -15.13 12.34
N ASP A 54 -24.65 -14.82 12.86
CA ASP A 54 -25.30 -13.51 12.69
C ASP A 54 -24.47 -12.36 13.31
N LYS A 55 -23.94 -12.56 14.52
CA LYS A 55 -23.08 -11.57 15.18
C LYS A 55 -21.79 -11.33 14.40
N ILE A 56 -21.15 -12.37 13.88
CA ILE A 56 -19.92 -12.25 13.08
C ILE A 56 -20.20 -11.48 11.78
N SER A 57 -21.32 -11.81 11.12
CA SER A 57 -21.77 -11.10 9.91
C SER A 57 -21.98 -9.61 10.18
N SER A 58 -22.75 -9.27 11.23
CA SER A 58 -23.01 -7.89 11.63
C SER A 58 -21.72 -7.13 11.98
N ALA A 59 -20.84 -7.73 12.77
CA ALA A 59 -19.55 -7.13 13.13
C ALA A 59 -18.67 -6.87 11.90
N SER A 60 -18.70 -7.76 10.91
CA SER A 60 -17.97 -7.61 9.65
C SER A 60 -18.49 -6.41 8.84
N TYR A 61 -19.80 -6.25 8.73
CA TYR A 61 -20.41 -5.09 8.06
C TYR A 61 -20.14 -3.77 8.79
N VAL A 62 -20.27 -3.75 10.12
CA VAL A 62 -19.93 -2.57 10.93
C VAL A 62 -18.47 -2.18 10.74
N SER A 63 -17.55 -3.16 10.74
CA SER A 63 -16.13 -2.92 10.49
C SER A 63 -15.89 -2.32 9.11
N ALA A 64 -16.56 -2.83 8.07
CA ALA A 64 -16.46 -2.28 6.71
C ALA A 64 -16.95 -0.82 6.64
N ILE A 65 -18.07 -0.49 7.30
CA ILE A 65 -18.60 0.87 7.37
C ILE A 65 -17.62 1.80 8.09
N VAL A 66 -17.08 1.38 9.23
CA VAL A 66 -16.08 2.17 9.98
C VAL A 66 -14.84 2.42 9.14
N CYS A 67 -14.32 1.41 8.44
CA CYS A 67 -13.18 1.57 7.52
C CYS A 67 -13.48 2.58 6.41
N LEU A 68 -14.67 2.53 5.80
CA LEU A 68 -15.08 3.50 4.76
C LEU A 68 -15.20 4.93 5.29
N LEU A 69 -15.82 5.12 6.45
CA LEU A 69 -15.92 6.44 7.08
C LEU A 69 -14.54 7.03 7.38
N LEU A 70 -13.61 6.21 7.88
CA LEU A 70 -12.22 6.63 8.11
C LEU A 70 -11.51 7.00 6.80
N VAL A 71 -11.71 6.25 5.71
CA VAL A 71 -11.16 6.59 4.40
C VAL A 71 -11.69 7.94 3.93
N LEU A 72 -13.00 8.16 4.00
CA LEU A 72 -13.63 9.42 3.60
C LEU A 72 -13.11 10.60 4.43
N PHE A 73 -12.97 10.42 5.75
CA PHE A 73 -12.42 11.43 6.63
C PHE A 73 -10.96 11.78 6.29
N LEU A 74 -10.09 10.78 6.16
CA LEU A 74 -8.67 10.99 5.88
C LEU A 74 -8.44 11.60 4.50
N ALA A 75 -9.14 11.10 3.47
CA ALA A 75 -9.08 11.63 2.12
C ALA A 75 -9.70 13.04 2.04
N GLY A 76 -10.79 13.29 2.76
CA GLY A 76 -11.43 14.61 2.84
C GLY A 76 -10.49 15.69 3.37
N ILE A 77 -9.67 15.38 4.40
CA ILE A 77 -8.65 16.30 4.90
C ILE A 77 -7.61 16.64 3.81
N GLU A 78 -7.14 15.63 3.07
CA GLU A 78 -6.15 15.83 2.00
C GLU A 78 -6.75 16.66 0.85
N ILE A 79 -7.97 16.32 0.42
CA ILE A 79 -8.71 17.05 -0.61
C ILE A 79 -8.88 18.52 -0.19
N PHE A 80 -9.28 18.78 1.06
CA PHE A 80 -9.42 20.15 1.57
C PHE A 80 -8.08 20.91 1.56
N GLN A 81 -6.98 20.27 1.96
CA GLN A 81 -5.64 20.88 1.89
C GLN A 81 -5.23 21.20 0.46
N ARG A 82 -5.52 20.31 -0.50
CA ARG A 82 -5.23 20.50 -1.93
C ARG A 82 -6.06 21.60 -2.54
N PHE A 83 -7.34 21.70 -2.21
CA PHE A 83 -8.18 22.82 -2.65
C PHE A 83 -7.63 24.17 -2.20
N LYS A 84 -7.02 24.24 -1.01
CA LYS A 84 -6.58 25.49 -0.41
C LYS A 84 -5.19 25.93 -0.89
N ASN A 85 -4.30 24.97 -1.14
CA ASN A 85 -2.87 25.24 -1.31
C ASN A 85 -2.27 24.65 -2.61
N ASP A 86 -3.03 23.89 -3.39
CA ASP A 86 -2.52 23.15 -4.55
C ASP A 86 -3.64 22.82 -5.57
N SER A 87 -3.53 21.74 -6.35
CA SER A 87 -4.56 21.27 -7.28
C SER A 87 -5.01 19.84 -7.00
N LEU A 88 -6.29 19.54 -7.28
CA LEU A 88 -6.79 18.16 -7.21
C LEU A 88 -6.14 17.24 -8.25
N TRP A 89 -5.70 17.80 -9.38
CA TRP A 89 -4.97 17.03 -10.38
C TRP A 89 -3.66 16.48 -9.81
N ASN A 90 -2.94 17.28 -9.03
CA ASN A 90 -1.72 16.86 -8.35
C ASN A 90 -1.95 15.74 -7.33
N TYR A 91 -3.12 15.68 -6.69
CA TYR A 91 -3.50 14.54 -5.85
C TYR A 91 -3.60 13.24 -6.66
N ILE A 92 -4.28 13.27 -7.81
CA ILE A 92 -4.38 12.11 -8.71
C ILE A 92 -2.99 11.70 -9.23
N GLN A 93 -2.16 12.68 -9.63
CA GLN A 93 -0.78 12.45 -10.07
C GLN A 93 0.05 11.80 -8.96
N SER A 94 -0.07 12.26 -7.72
CA SER A 94 0.64 11.69 -6.57
C SER A 94 0.28 10.21 -6.35
N ILE A 95 -1.00 9.87 -6.48
CA ILE A 95 -1.47 8.47 -6.40
C ILE A 95 -0.88 7.65 -7.55
N TYR A 96 -1.01 8.13 -8.79
CA TYR A 96 -0.53 7.44 -9.99
C TYR A 96 0.98 7.17 -9.93
N HIS A 97 1.79 8.21 -9.69
CA HIS A 97 3.24 8.09 -9.61
C HIS A 97 3.70 7.25 -8.42
N THR A 98 2.94 7.24 -7.31
CA THR A 98 3.23 6.33 -6.20
C THR A 98 3.12 4.86 -6.63
N PHE A 99 2.06 4.50 -7.38
CA PHE A 99 1.91 3.13 -7.88
C PHE A 99 2.92 2.79 -8.97
N LEU A 100 3.20 3.73 -9.88
CA LEU A 100 4.20 3.55 -10.94
C LEU A 100 5.59 3.30 -10.35
N LEU A 101 6.00 4.11 -9.36
CA LEU A 101 7.27 3.92 -8.66
C LEU A 101 7.33 2.58 -7.92
N ARG A 102 6.25 2.19 -7.24
CA ARG A 102 6.19 0.87 -6.58
C ARG A 102 6.33 -0.27 -7.57
N HIS A 103 5.70 -0.15 -8.73
CA HIS A 103 5.78 -1.15 -9.77
C HIS A 103 7.20 -1.30 -10.29
N PHE A 104 7.86 -0.17 -10.61
CA PHE A 104 9.25 -0.12 -11.07
C PHE A 104 10.21 -0.75 -10.06
N LEU A 105 10.08 -0.39 -8.78
CA LEU A 105 10.98 -0.86 -7.74
C LEU A 105 10.77 -2.35 -7.37
N PHE A 106 9.56 -2.89 -7.51
CA PHE A 106 9.24 -4.21 -6.95
C PHE A 106 10.04 -5.34 -7.63
N GLN A 107 10.88 -6.02 -6.85
CA GLN A 107 11.74 -7.11 -7.33
C GLN A 107 10.94 -8.42 -7.42
N ARG A 108 10.93 -9.05 -8.60
CA ARG A 108 10.10 -10.22 -8.93
C ARG A 108 10.87 -11.49 -9.25
N GLU A 109 12.20 -11.48 -9.13
CA GLU A 109 13.01 -12.64 -9.49
C GLU A 109 12.59 -13.86 -8.66
N ARG A 110 12.28 -14.94 -9.38
CA ARG A 110 11.78 -16.20 -8.82
C ARG A 110 12.90 -17.21 -8.76
N VAL A 111 13.00 -17.93 -7.65
CA VAL A 111 13.90 -19.05 -7.46
C VAL A 111 13.08 -20.34 -7.38
N GLN A 112 13.53 -21.37 -8.08
CA GLN A 112 12.99 -22.71 -7.92
C GLN A 112 13.51 -23.30 -6.61
N LYS A 113 12.61 -23.64 -5.69
CA LYS A 113 12.95 -24.45 -4.52
C LYS A 113 12.44 -25.86 -4.74
N VAL A 114 13.32 -26.84 -4.57
CA VAL A 114 12.93 -28.25 -4.50
C VAL A 114 12.41 -28.50 -3.10
N SER A 115 11.13 -28.87 -2.96
CA SER A 115 10.57 -29.24 -1.66
C SER A 115 10.94 -30.69 -1.30
N ASN A 116 11.38 -30.91 -0.05
CA ASN A 116 11.82 -32.22 0.44
C ASN A 116 10.68 -33.23 0.65
N LEU A 117 9.42 -32.83 0.47
CA LEU A 117 8.26 -33.70 0.72
C LEU A 117 7.83 -34.49 -0.52
N GLU A 118 8.02 -33.96 -1.75
CA GLU A 118 7.52 -34.63 -2.97
C GLU A 118 8.33 -34.33 -4.26
N HIS A 119 9.57 -33.83 -4.18
CA HIS A 119 10.33 -33.37 -5.37
C HIS A 119 9.54 -32.37 -6.24
N GLN A 120 8.58 -31.64 -5.67
CA GLN A 120 7.84 -30.61 -6.37
C GLN A 120 8.65 -29.32 -6.40
N THR A 121 8.86 -28.79 -7.60
CA THR A 121 9.54 -27.50 -7.81
C THR A 121 8.54 -26.37 -7.61
N VAL A 122 8.62 -25.70 -6.46
CA VAL A 122 7.81 -24.49 -6.22
C VAL A 122 8.62 -23.27 -6.66
N THR A 123 8.09 -22.49 -7.60
CA THR A 123 8.66 -21.20 -7.96
C THR A 123 8.24 -20.16 -6.92
N THR A 124 9.19 -19.71 -6.10
CA THR A 124 8.94 -18.71 -5.06
C THR A 124 9.76 -17.46 -5.34
N ILE A 125 9.30 -16.29 -4.90
CA ILE A 125 10.12 -15.08 -4.94
C ILE A 125 11.37 -15.32 -4.09
N ASN A 126 12.53 -14.89 -4.57
CA ASN A 126 13.77 -15.03 -3.81
C ASN A 126 13.63 -14.28 -2.46
N PRO A 127 13.76 -14.96 -1.30
CA PRO A 127 13.59 -14.33 0.01
C PRO A 127 14.57 -13.18 0.27
N ILE A 128 15.68 -13.11 -0.49
CA ILE A 128 16.65 -12.00 -0.46
C ILE A 128 15.97 -10.64 -0.73
N TYR A 129 14.89 -10.63 -1.52
CA TYR A 129 14.17 -9.39 -1.86
C TYR A 129 13.07 -8.99 -0.87
N ASP A 130 12.73 -9.82 0.12
CA ASP A 130 11.58 -9.56 1.01
C ASP A 130 11.73 -8.27 1.81
N GLY A 131 12.94 -8.02 2.32
CA GLY A 131 13.28 -6.81 3.07
C GLY A 131 13.13 -5.55 2.23
N PHE A 132 13.66 -5.61 1.00
CA PHE A 132 13.57 -4.55 0.02
C PHE A 132 12.13 -4.29 -0.44
N ASN A 133 11.41 -5.32 -0.88
CA ASN A 133 10.02 -5.21 -1.35
C ASN A 133 9.07 -4.71 -0.25
N ARG A 134 9.32 -5.05 1.02
CA ARG A 134 8.58 -4.49 2.16
C ARG A 134 8.81 -2.99 2.33
N ALA A 135 9.99 -2.50 1.98
CA ALA A 135 10.31 -1.08 1.99
C ALA A 135 9.67 -0.35 0.80
N VAL A 136 9.68 -0.96 -0.39
CA VAL A 136 8.99 -0.48 -1.60
C VAL A 136 7.51 -0.24 -1.35
N ARG A 137 6.81 -1.16 -0.66
CA ARG A 137 5.39 -0.97 -0.30
C ARG A 137 5.10 0.29 0.53
N LYS A 138 6.14 0.92 1.11
CA LYS A 138 6.03 2.12 1.94
C LYS A 138 6.49 3.38 1.23
N CYS A 139 6.98 3.29 -0.02
CA CYS A 139 7.36 4.45 -0.80
C CYS A 139 6.13 5.24 -1.27
N VAL A 140 6.28 6.56 -1.37
CA VAL A 140 5.21 7.49 -1.75
C VAL A 140 5.82 8.64 -2.55
N VAL A 141 5.15 9.02 -3.63
CA VAL A 141 5.45 10.21 -4.43
C VAL A 141 4.37 11.24 -4.15
N ASP A 142 4.77 12.43 -3.70
CA ASP A 142 3.88 13.58 -3.54
C ASP A 142 4.23 14.63 -4.60
N VAL A 143 3.33 14.83 -5.54
CA VAL A 143 3.42 15.87 -6.59
C VAL A 143 2.63 17.07 -6.09
N GLN A 144 3.25 18.24 -6.11
CA GLN A 144 2.64 19.53 -5.82
C GLN A 144 2.95 20.49 -6.98
N SER A 145 2.30 21.65 -7.02
CA SER A 145 2.42 22.58 -8.16
C SER A 145 3.85 23.05 -8.45
N ASP A 146 4.71 23.14 -7.43
CA ASP A 146 6.08 23.65 -7.53
C ASP A 146 7.15 22.64 -7.09
N THR A 147 6.73 21.54 -6.44
CA THR A 147 7.66 20.57 -5.88
C THR A 147 7.18 19.14 -6.09
N VAL A 148 8.13 18.22 -6.29
CA VAL A 148 7.86 16.78 -6.24
C VAL A 148 8.71 16.19 -5.14
N ALA A 149 8.08 15.58 -4.14
CA ALA A 149 8.79 14.90 -3.06
C ALA A 149 8.60 13.39 -3.21
N VAL A 150 9.70 12.66 -3.34
CA VAL A 150 9.70 11.20 -3.35
C VAL A 150 10.26 10.70 -2.03
N PHE A 151 9.45 9.92 -1.32
CA PHE A 151 9.83 9.25 -0.07
C PHE A 151 10.05 7.76 -0.32
N LEU A 152 11.24 7.27 0.03
CA LEU A 152 11.54 5.84 0.12
C LEU A 152 11.92 5.48 1.55
N LYS A 153 11.38 4.35 2.02
CA LYS A 153 11.86 3.75 3.26
C LYS A 153 13.14 2.97 2.97
N VAL A 154 14.16 3.17 3.78
CA VAL A 154 15.38 2.35 3.69
C VAL A 154 15.09 0.97 4.32
N PRO A 155 15.41 -0.14 3.63
CA PRO A 155 15.33 -1.50 4.19
C PRO A 155 16.14 -1.64 5.47
N ARG A 156 15.72 -2.51 6.39
CA ARG A 156 16.41 -2.69 7.68
C ARG A 156 17.55 -3.69 7.58
N ASP A 157 17.39 -4.69 6.72
CA ASP A 157 18.34 -5.75 6.45
C ASP A 157 19.44 -5.29 5.47
N GLN A 158 20.61 -5.92 5.58
CA GLN A 158 21.79 -5.57 4.78
C GLN A 158 21.58 -5.85 3.29
N GLN A 159 20.89 -6.94 2.95
CA GLN A 159 20.61 -7.33 1.57
C GLN A 159 19.74 -6.27 0.87
N GLY A 160 18.63 -5.86 1.50
CA GLY A 160 17.78 -4.82 0.96
C GLY A 160 18.48 -3.46 0.86
N GLN A 161 19.38 -3.13 1.79
CA GLN A 161 20.17 -1.91 1.67
C GLN A 161 21.16 -1.96 0.50
N LYS A 162 21.76 -3.12 0.22
CA LYS A 162 22.62 -3.32 -0.96
C LYS A 162 21.83 -3.13 -2.24
N ILE A 163 20.67 -3.80 -2.36
CA ILE A 163 19.77 -3.65 -3.51
C ILE A 163 19.37 -2.19 -3.73
N LEU A 164 18.99 -1.48 -2.66
CA LEU A 164 18.63 -0.06 -2.76
C LEU A 164 19.78 0.79 -3.30
N LYS A 165 21.01 0.54 -2.85
CA LYS A 165 22.20 1.26 -3.30
C LYS A 165 22.51 0.98 -4.77
N ASP A 166 22.36 -0.27 -5.20
CA ASP A 166 22.65 -0.70 -6.57
C ASP A 166 21.69 -0.05 -7.59
N ILE A 167 20.41 0.15 -7.22
CA ILE A 167 19.38 0.74 -8.10
C ILE A 167 19.23 2.26 -7.95
N GLU A 168 19.95 2.91 -7.03
CA GLU A 168 19.71 4.32 -6.65
C GLU A 168 19.89 5.29 -7.82
N ALA A 169 20.89 5.04 -8.68
CA ALA A 169 21.15 5.84 -9.87
C ALA A 169 20.00 5.72 -10.89
N GLN A 170 19.59 4.48 -11.19
CA GLN A 170 18.46 4.19 -12.11
C GLN A 170 17.16 4.78 -11.56
N LEU A 171 16.95 4.70 -10.24
CA LEU A 171 15.81 5.32 -9.58
C LEU A 171 15.78 6.83 -9.77
N LYS A 172 16.92 7.52 -9.65
CA LYS A 172 16.99 8.96 -9.88
C LYS A 172 16.61 9.30 -11.33
N GLU A 173 17.12 8.54 -12.29
CA GLU A 173 16.82 8.72 -13.71
C GLU A 173 15.33 8.48 -14.00
N GLU A 174 14.74 7.42 -13.45
CA GLU A 174 13.33 7.10 -13.61
C GLU A 174 12.41 8.18 -13.01
N ILE A 175 12.75 8.69 -11.83
CA ILE A 175 12.00 9.80 -11.22
C ILE A 175 12.11 11.06 -12.10
N ALA A 176 13.31 11.37 -12.60
CA ALA A 176 13.53 12.55 -13.42
C ALA A 176 12.83 12.45 -14.80
N SER A 177 12.78 11.25 -15.40
CA SER A 177 12.11 11.01 -16.68
C SER A 177 10.60 11.14 -16.57
N GLN A 178 10.00 10.65 -15.47
CA GLN A 178 8.57 10.77 -15.20
C GLN A 178 8.10 12.20 -14.89
N HIS A 179 9.03 13.08 -14.50
CA HIS A 179 8.75 14.44 -14.05
C HIS A 179 9.61 15.46 -14.80
N ALA A 180 9.56 15.44 -16.14
CA ALA A 180 10.38 16.28 -17.02
C ALA A 180 10.30 17.80 -16.74
N GLY A 181 9.22 18.28 -16.12
CA GLY A 181 9.05 19.67 -15.69
C GLY A 181 9.75 20.06 -14.38
N TYR A 182 10.56 19.18 -13.80
CA TYR A 182 11.23 19.39 -12.51
C TYR A 182 12.73 19.11 -12.59
N TYR A 183 13.52 19.80 -11.75
CA TYR A 183 14.93 19.52 -11.47
C TYR A 183 15.06 18.76 -10.15
N PHE A 184 15.65 17.57 -10.20
CA PHE A 184 15.85 16.73 -9.00
C PHE A 184 17.22 16.93 -8.38
N SER A 185 17.24 17.14 -7.07
CA SER A 185 18.46 17.17 -6.28
C SER A 185 19.11 15.77 -6.18
N SER A 186 20.33 15.73 -5.66
CA SER A 186 20.91 14.46 -5.19
C SER A 186 20.05 13.86 -4.07
N PRO A 187 20.03 12.52 -3.96
CA PRO A 187 19.30 11.84 -2.90
C PRO A 187 19.78 12.26 -1.51
N VAL A 188 18.84 12.51 -0.60
CA VAL A 188 19.14 12.88 0.79
C VAL A 188 18.67 11.77 1.72
N ARG A 189 19.62 11.15 2.42
CA ARG A 189 19.33 10.14 3.42
C ARG A 189 19.20 10.76 4.81
N VAL A 190 18.04 10.60 5.43
CA VAL A 190 17.77 11.02 6.82
C VAL A 190 17.33 9.81 7.63
N ARG A 191 18.25 9.27 8.44
CA ARG A 191 18.04 8.04 9.24
C ARG A 191 17.65 6.86 8.34
N ASN A 192 16.40 6.40 8.42
CA ASN A 192 15.84 5.26 7.67
C ASN A 192 14.98 5.70 6.47
N GLN A 193 15.20 6.91 5.98
CA GLN A 193 14.44 7.55 4.93
C GLN A 193 15.39 8.03 3.85
N LEU A 194 15.03 7.79 2.60
CA LEU A 194 15.71 8.31 1.42
C LEU A 194 14.74 9.23 0.69
N TRP A 195 15.21 10.43 0.38
CA TRP A 195 14.41 11.50 -0.20
C TRP A 195 14.98 11.93 -1.55
N PHE A 196 14.10 12.08 -2.54
CA PHE A 196 14.38 12.81 -3.76
C PHE A 196 13.45 14.01 -3.83
N ILE A 197 13.99 15.20 -4.07
CA ILE A 197 13.22 16.44 -4.13
C ILE A 197 13.42 17.04 -5.51
N GLY A 198 12.31 17.20 -6.23
CA GLY A 198 12.19 17.96 -7.47
C GLY A 198 11.69 19.36 -7.18
N GLN A 199 12.29 20.37 -7.81
CA GLN A 199 11.79 21.74 -7.89
C GLN A 199 11.37 22.03 -9.33
N LYS A 200 10.28 22.77 -9.53
CA LYS A 200 9.82 23.12 -10.87
C LYS A 200 10.89 23.91 -11.62
N ARG A 201 10.99 23.69 -12.93
CA ARG A 201 11.89 24.44 -13.81
C ARG A 201 11.44 25.88 -13.98
#